data_AF-A0A932GSM0-F1
#
_entry.id   AF-A0A932GSM0-F1
#
_cell.length_a   1.000
_cell.length_b   1.000
_cell.length_c   1.000
_cell.angle_alpha   90.00
_cell.angle_beta   90.00
_cell.angle_gamma   90.00
#
_symmetry.space_group_name_H-M   'P 1'
#
loop_
_entity.id
_entity.type
_entity.pdbx_description
1 polymer ?
#
loop_
_entity_poly.entity_id
_entity_poly.type
_entity_poly.pdbx_seq_one_letter_code
_entity_poly.pdbx_strand_id
1 'polypeptide(L)'
;MTGGRRGQWGRRTVAVAWIALVCWAGVVSNAQGAETETLRANYSSPSGLMAPLWLAQDKGLFVRYGLAVDLKYIASGTATQALLSGSLDIVNPGGEILEARLNGEKVVY
;
A
#
# COMPACT_ATOMS: atom_id res chain seq x y z
N MET A 1 15.92 63.35 -27.41
CA MET A 1 14.54 62.91 -27.20
C MET A 1 14.56 61.46 -26.74
N THR A 2 14.46 61.21 -25.44
CA THR A 2 14.59 59.88 -24.81
C THR A 2 13.25 59.48 -24.19
N GLY A 3 12.56 58.51 -24.80
CA GLY A 3 11.30 58.00 -24.27
C GLY A 3 11.06 56.58 -24.75
N GLY A 4 11.31 55.58 -23.89
CA GLY A 4 11.02 54.20 -24.27
C GLY A 4 11.58 53.12 -23.33
N ARG A 5 11.42 53.21 -22.01
CA ARG A 5 11.81 52.10 -21.09
C ARG A 5 10.84 51.81 -19.93
N ARG A 6 9.64 52.41 -19.88
CA ARG A 6 8.72 52.25 -18.71
C ARG A 6 7.76 51.05 -18.77
N GLY A 7 7.44 50.49 -19.94
CA GLY A 7 6.44 49.40 -20.07
C GLY A 7 6.97 47.96 -19.96
N GLN A 8 8.29 47.79 -19.99
CA GLN A 8 8.96 46.47 -20.03
C GLN A 8 9.20 45.84 -18.65
N TRP A 9 9.12 46.63 -17.57
CA TRP A 9 9.34 46.13 -16.20
C TRP A 9 8.10 45.45 -15.61
N GLY A 10 6.89 46.03 -15.82
CA GLY A 10 5.64 45.45 -15.30
C GLY A 10 5.23 44.12 -15.96
N ARG A 11 5.55 43.93 -17.25
CA ARG A 11 5.28 42.66 -17.95
C ARG A 11 6.20 41.53 -17.49
N ARG A 12 7.43 41.85 -17.06
CA ARG A 12 8.41 40.89 -16.56
C ARG A 12 8.12 40.46 -15.12
N THR A 13 7.65 41.38 -14.27
CA THR A 13 7.24 41.06 -12.89
C THR A 13 5.99 40.19 -12.86
N VAL A 14 5.02 40.46 -13.74
CA VAL A 14 3.82 39.62 -13.89
C VAL A 14 4.21 38.23 -14.40
N ALA A 15 5.07 38.12 -15.41
CA ALA A 15 5.52 36.82 -15.92
C ALA A 15 6.26 35.98 -14.86
N VAL A 16 7.11 36.60 -14.03
CA VAL A 16 7.81 35.91 -12.94
C VAL A 16 6.83 35.47 -11.84
N ALA A 17 5.84 36.29 -11.50
CA ALA A 17 4.79 35.91 -10.55
C ALA A 17 3.93 34.74 -11.04
N TRP A 18 3.60 34.71 -12.34
CA TRP A 18 2.89 33.59 -12.96
C TRP A 18 3.72 32.30 -12.96
N ILE A 19 5.01 32.38 -13.28
CA ILE A 19 5.92 31.23 -13.24
C ILE A 19 6.06 30.73 -11.80
N ALA A 20 6.22 31.62 -10.81
CA ALA A 20 6.30 31.25 -9.40
C ALA A 20 5.01 30.58 -8.90
N LEU A 21 3.84 31.06 -9.33
CA LEU A 21 2.55 30.47 -8.99
C LEU A 21 2.37 29.06 -9.57
N VAL A 22 2.75 28.87 -10.84
CA VAL A 22 2.71 27.55 -11.51
C VAL A 22 3.72 26.58 -10.88
N CYS A 23 4.93 27.05 -10.55
CA CYS A 23 5.92 26.27 -9.85
C CYS A 23 5.45 25.87 -8.44
N TRP A 24 4.76 26.76 -7.73
CA TRP A 24 4.19 26.42 -6.42
C TRP A 24 3.09 25.36 -6.57
N ALA A 25 2.16 25.53 -7.51
CA ALA A 25 1.10 24.55 -7.75
C ALA A 25 1.62 23.15 -8.12
N GLY A 26 2.74 23.06 -8.85
CA GLY A 26 3.38 21.78 -9.20
C GLY A 26 4.03 21.05 -8.02
N VAL A 27 4.47 21.78 -6.98
CA VAL A 27 5.12 21.17 -5.80
C VAL A 27 4.09 20.51 -4.87
N VAL A 28 2.86 21.03 -4.77
CA VAL A 28 1.83 20.49 -3.87
C VAL A 28 1.27 19.14 -4.35
N SER A 29 1.39 18.84 -5.65
CA SER A 29 0.84 17.62 -6.24
C SER A 29 1.62 16.34 -5.94
N ASN A 30 2.84 16.43 -5.39
CA ASN A 30 3.70 15.26 -5.11
C ASN A 30 3.36 14.52 -3.80
N ALA A 31 2.28 14.87 -3.12
CA ALA A 31 1.74 14.08 -2.02
C ALA A 31 0.81 12.97 -2.52
N GLN A 32 1.26 12.16 -3.49
CA GLN A 32 0.71 10.81 -3.64
C GLN A 32 1.23 10.01 -2.45
N GLY A 33 0.47 9.97 -1.36
CA GLY A 33 0.67 8.96 -0.33
C GLY A 33 0.66 7.59 -1.00
N ALA A 34 1.69 6.79 -0.79
CA ALA A 34 1.76 5.45 -1.35
C ALA A 34 0.46 4.69 -1.04
N GLU A 35 -0.27 4.31 -2.09
CA GLU A 35 -1.47 3.50 -1.92
C GLU A 35 -1.04 2.21 -1.22
N THR A 36 -1.64 1.95 -0.06
CA THR A 36 -1.27 0.79 0.75
C THR A 36 -1.85 -0.44 0.07
N GLU A 37 -1.00 -1.22 -0.59
CA GLU A 37 -1.43 -2.46 -1.23
C GLU A 37 -2.12 -3.35 -0.20
N THR A 38 -3.28 -3.91 -0.57
CA THR A 38 -4.07 -4.74 0.34
C THR A 38 -3.42 -6.12 0.46
N LEU A 39 -2.96 -6.46 1.65
CA LEU A 39 -2.43 -7.77 2.01
C LEU A 39 -3.58 -8.75 2.27
N ARG A 40 -3.75 -9.74 1.39
CA ARG A 40 -4.77 -10.80 1.50
C ARG A 40 -4.24 -11.93 2.37
N ALA A 41 -4.86 -12.14 3.52
CA ALA A 41 -4.40 -13.08 4.53
C ALA A 41 -5.53 -13.99 5.05
N ASN A 42 -5.17 -15.14 5.61
CA ASN A 42 -6.13 -16.01 6.29
C ASN A 42 -5.88 -16.21 7.79
N TYR A 43 -6.94 -16.62 8.49
CA TYR A 43 -6.83 -17.40 9.72
C TYR A 43 -7.43 -18.80 9.49
N SER A 44 -6.81 -19.82 10.09
CA SER A 44 -7.06 -21.22 9.78
C SER A 44 -8.14 -21.89 10.64
N SER A 45 -8.49 -21.31 11.79
CA SER A 45 -9.50 -21.85 12.70
C SER A 45 -10.10 -20.76 13.59
N PRO A 46 -11.42 -20.75 13.86
CA PRO A 46 -12.04 -19.86 14.84
C PRO A 46 -11.71 -20.33 16.27
N SER A 47 -10.48 -20.10 16.70
CA SER A 47 -9.99 -20.48 18.02
C SER A 47 -9.20 -19.36 18.69
N GLY A 48 -8.98 -19.46 20.00
CA GLY A 48 -8.21 -18.48 20.77
C GLY A 48 -6.78 -18.27 20.27
N LEU A 49 -6.20 -19.24 19.55
CA LEU A 49 -4.88 -19.08 18.92
C LEU A 49 -4.87 -17.96 17.87
N MET A 50 -6.00 -17.71 17.20
CA MET A 50 -6.13 -16.67 16.17
C MET A 50 -6.58 -15.32 16.74
N ALA A 51 -6.93 -15.24 18.03
CA ALA A 51 -7.44 -14.03 18.66
C ALA A 51 -6.55 -12.78 18.47
N PRO A 52 -5.20 -12.87 18.45
CA PRO A 52 -4.36 -11.70 18.17
C PRO A 52 -4.63 -11.05 16.80
N LEU A 53 -5.00 -11.84 15.78
CA LEU A 53 -5.30 -11.32 14.44
C LEU A 53 -6.60 -10.52 14.42
N TRP A 54 -7.65 -11.03 15.09
CA TRP A 54 -8.92 -10.32 15.22
C TRP A 54 -8.77 -9.06 16.06
N LEU A 55 -8.03 -9.14 17.17
CA LEU A 55 -7.75 -7.96 17.99
C LEU A 55 -7.00 -6.89 17.18
N ALA A 56 -6.02 -7.29 16.36
CA ALA A 56 -5.30 -6.38 15.49
C ALA A 56 -6.20 -5.73 14.43
N GLN A 57 -7.14 -6.48 13.87
CA GLN A 57 -8.14 -5.96 12.93
C GLN A 57 -9.12 -4.99 13.62
N ASP A 58 -9.74 -5.42 14.72
CA ASP A 58 -10.76 -4.67 15.46
C ASP A 58 -10.21 -3.37 16.06
N LYS A 59 -8.95 -3.38 16.50
CA LYS A 59 -8.27 -2.20 17.05
C LYS A 59 -7.57 -1.37 15.97
N GLY A 60 -7.70 -1.72 14.70
CA GLY A 60 -7.07 -1.02 13.58
C GLY A 60 -5.54 -1.00 13.68
N LEU A 61 -4.92 -1.98 14.34
CA LEU A 61 -3.47 -2.04 14.51
C LEU A 61 -2.75 -2.26 13.18
N PHE A 62 -3.32 -3.07 12.27
CA PHE A 62 -2.75 -3.22 10.92
C PHE A 62 -2.62 -1.87 10.22
N VAL A 63 -3.71 -1.11 10.16
CA VAL A 63 -3.73 0.22 9.53
C VAL A 63 -2.81 1.20 10.25
N ARG A 64 -2.79 1.17 11.60
CA ARG A 64 -1.88 2.01 12.40
C ARG A 64 -0.41 1.79 12.05
N TYR A 65 -0.04 0.57 11.66
CA TYR A 65 1.31 0.23 11.22
C TYR A 65 1.48 0.22 9.70
N GLY A 66 0.56 0.82 8.94
CA GLY A 66 0.67 0.98 7.50
C GLY A 66 0.39 -0.28 6.70
N LEU A 67 -0.41 -1.21 7.23
CA LEU A 67 -0.86 -2.41 6.54
C LEU A 67 -2.38 -2.36 6.33
N ALA A 68 -2.80 -2.39 5.07
CA ALA A 68 -4.19 -2.70 4.72
C ALA A 68 -4.31 -4.23 4.63
N VAL A 69 -5.04 -4.87 5.54
CA VAL A 69 -5.15 -6.35 5.59
C VAL A 69 -6.59 -6.78 5.34
N ASP A 70 -6.77 -7.64 4.33
CA ASP A 70 -8.01 -8.39 4.09
C ASP A 70 -7.87 -9.78 4.73
N LEU A 71 -8.29 -9.88 6.00
CA LEU A 71 -8.19 -11.10 6.80
C LEU A 71 -9.48 -11.93 6.70
N LYS A 72 -9.38 -13.18 6.21
CA LYS A 72 -10.52 -14.08 6.00
C LYS A 72 -10.35 -15.46 6.64
N TYR A 73 -11.47 -16.09 7.02
CA TYR A 73 -11.44 -17.49 7.42
C TYR A 73 -11.25 -18.37 6.18
N ILE A 74 -10.15 -19.12 6.14
CA ILE A 74 -9.89 -20.11 5.11
C ILE A 74 -9.14 -21.27 5.78
N ALA A 75 -9.64 -22.49 5.64
CA ALA A 75 -8.98 -23.68 6.17
C ALA A 75 -7.57 -23.83 5.55
N SER A 76 -6.58 -24.29 6.33
CA SER A 76 -5.16 -24.25 5.95
C SER A 76 -4.85 -24.90 4.60
N GLY A 77 -5.39 -26.08 4.30
CA GLY A 77 -5.17 -26.72 3.00
C GLY A 77 -5.63 -25.86 1.82
N THR A 78 -6.83 -25.27 1.92
CA THR A 78 -7.34 -24.34 0.89
C THR A 78 -6.54 -23.05 0.84
N ALA A 79 -6.10 -22.53 1.98
CA ALA A 79 -5.28 -21.32 2.06
C ALA A 79 -3.91 -21.53 1.38
N THR A 80 -3.24 -22.66 1.64
CA THR A 80 -1.98 -23.00 0.98
C THR A 80 -2.15 -23.07 -0.54
N GLN A 81 -3.22 -23.69 -1.05
CA GLN A 81 -3.49 -23.68 -2.50
C GLN A 81 -3.74 -22.28 -3.05
N ALA A 82 -4.44 -21.43 -2.30
CA ALA A 82 -4.66 -20.04 -2.68
C ALA A 82 -3.39 -19.19 -2.64
N LEU A 83 -2.43 -19.49 -1.76
CA LEU A 83 -1.10 -18.89 -1.76
C LEU A 83 -0.35 -19.25 -3.05
N LEU A 84 -0.33 -20.54 -3.40
CA LEU A 84 0.37 -21.04 -4.59
C LEU A 84 -0.21 -20.46 -5.89
N SER A 85 -1.53 -20.21 -5.93
CA SER A 85 -2.18 -19.57 -7.08
C SER A 85 -2.05 -18.04 -7.11
N GLY A 86 -1.49 -17.41 -6.07
CA GLY A 86 -1.39 -15.95 -5.93
C GLY A 86 -2.71 -15.26 -5.56
N SER A 87 -3.71 -16.01 -5.08
CA SER A 87 -4.98 -15.47 -4.59
C SER A 87 -4.91 -14.97 -3.15
N LEU A 88 -3.97 -15.48 -2.35
CA LEU A 88 -3.57 -14.96 -1.04
C LEU A 88 -2.09 -14.59 -1.08
N ASP A 89 -1.71 -13.60 -0.27
CA ASP A 89 -0.33 -13.09 -0.21
C ASP A 89 0.45 -13.71 0.95
N ILE A 90 -0.24 -13.99 2.06
CA ILE A 90 0.30 -14.68 3.24
C ILE A 90 -0.75 -15.61 3.83
N VAL A 91 -0.31 -16.72 4.42
CA VAL A 91 -1.22 -17.70 5.03
C VAL A 91 -0.75 -18.16 6.40
N ASN A 92 -1.68 -18.72 7.17
CA ASN A 92 -1.42 -19.59 8.32
C ASN A 92 -1.54 -21.06 7.86
N PRO A 93 -0.44 -21.67 7.37
CA PRO A 93 -0.47 -23.02 6.85
C PRO A 93 -0.41 -24.08 7.96
N GLY A 94 -0.78 -25.30 7.62
CA GLY A 94 -0.43 -26.50 8.39
C GLY A 94 0.79 -27.20 7.79
N GLY A 95 0.82 -28.53 7.85
CA GLY A 95 1.89 -29.33 7.25
C GLY A 95 1.95 -29.24 5.71
N GLU A 96 0.89 -28.76 5.06
CA GLU A 96 0.77 -28.68 3.60
C GLU A 96 1.81 -27.74 2.98
N ILE A 97 2.34 -26.77 3.73
CA ILE A 97 3.39 -25.87 3.23
C ILE A 97 4.74 -26.60 3.07
N LEU A 98 5.00 -27.60 3.92
CA LEU A 98 6.19 -28.44 3.79
C LEU A 98 6.07 -29.31 2.55
N GLU A 99 4.89 -29.90 2.33
CA GLU A 99 4.60 -30.69 1.13
C GLU A 99 4.74 -29.84 -0.14
N ALA A 100 4.21 -28.62 -0.14
CA ALA A 100 4.38 -27.68 -1.25
C ALA A 100 5.87 -27.44 -1.55
N ARG A 101 6.68 -27.19 -0.52
CA ARG A 101 8.13 -26.99 -0.68
C ARG A 101 8.84 -28.23 -1.20
N LEU A 102 8.48 -29.42 -0.71
CA LEU A 102 9.01 -30.69 -1.20
C LEU A 102 8.66 -30.95 -2.67
N ASN A 103 7.51 -30.45 -3.12
CA ASN A 103 7.07 -30.49 -4.52
C ASN A 103 7.72 -29.41 -5.42
N GLY A 104 8.63 -28.60 -4.88
CA GLY A 104 9.37 -27.59 -5.64
C GLY A 104 8.72 -26.21 -5.67
N GLU A 105 7.62 -26.00 -4.94
CA GLU A 105 6.98 -24.69 -4.85
C GLU A 105 7.85 -23.68 -4.11
N LYS A 106 7.86 -22.43 -4.59
CA LYS A 106 8.65 -21.35 -3.98
C LYS A 106 7.91 -20.73 -2.81
N VAL A 107 7.86 -21.46 -1.70
CA VAL A 107 7.24 -21.01 -0.45
C VAL A 107 8.28 -20.71 0.64
N VAL A 108 7.95 -19.75 1.51
CA VAL A 108 8.72 -19.40 2.71
C VAL A 108 7.81 -19.61 3.92
N TYR A 109 8.30 -20.30 4.95
CA TYR A 109 7.58 -20.59 6.17
C TYR A 109 8.44 -20.25 7.39
#